data_AF-A0A957V6M9-F1
#
_entry.id   AF-A0A957V6M9-F1
#
_cell.length_a   1.000
_cell.length_b   1.000
_cell.length_c   1.000
_cell.angle_alpha   90.00
_cell.angle_beta   90.00
_cell.angle_gamma   90.00
#
_symmetry.space_group_name_H-M   'P 1'
#
loop_
_entity.id
_entity.type
_entity.pdbx_description
1 polymer ?
#
loop_
_entity_poly.entity_id
_entity_poly.type
_entity_poly.pdbx_seq_one_letter_code
_entity_poly.pdbx_strand_id
1 'polypeptide(L)'
;GEAELAAAQAAYQDLFDGPDEDARINALAALSNARAAVQSAQSAYNDVKWRADLGALPQSRQLQEATNNLEAAQARYDALFADPSASAIAAARARIEQARASLDRLQAPATAAQLDEAQAQVRAAQAQLDALTTGARAESVAVVAGSVAEARAALNRAESDLANLELRAPFTGTVTAVDINEGEYASPGAAVVTLADLERLQVETTDLSERDVALVTIGQPASVLIEPLAVEVPGRVVRIAPQANTIGGDVVYAVLIDLDERPAALRWGMSAEVEILPQ
;
A
#
# COMPACT_ATOMS: atom_id res chain seq x y z
N GLY A 1 3.67 28.83 3.92
CA GLY A 1 4.16 27.93 2.86
C GLY A 1 5.57 27.46 3.15
N GLU A 2 6.54 27.71 2.26
CA GLU A 2 7.95 27.28 2.44
C GLU A 2 8.65 27.88 3.67
N ALA A 3 8.36 29.14 4.02
CA ALA A 3 8.96 29.79 5.19
C ALA A 3 8.48 29.20 6.53
N GLU A 4 7.21 28.76 6.59
CA GLU A 4 6.69 28.02 7.76
C GLU A 4 7.20 26.60 7.80
N LEU A 5 7.41 25.96 6.64
CA LEU A 5 7.99 24.62 6.53
C LEU A 5 9.44 24.60 7.02
N ALA A 6 10.24 25.59 6.62
CA ALA A 6 11.63 25.72 7.04
C ALA A 6 11.75 26.08 8.54
N ALA A 7 10.87 26.93 9.06
CA ALA A 7 10.80 27.24 10.49
C ALA A 7 10.35 26.01 11.32
N ALA A 8 9.41 25.23 10.80
CA ALA A 8 9.00 23.97 11.41
C ALA A 8 10.10 22.89 11.34
N GLN A 9 10.92 22.87 10.28
CA GLN A 9 12.07 21.96 10.13
C GLN A 9 13.26 22.34 11.01
N ALA A 10 13.53 23.62 11.20
CA ALA A 10 14.57 24.10 12.11
C ALA A 10 14.19 23.85 13.58
N ALA A 11 12.94 24.18 13.95
CA ALA A 11 12.39 23.84 15.27
C ALA A 11 12.30 22.31 15.49
N TYR A 12 12.23 21.52 14.41
CA TYR A 12 12.27 20.06 14.41
C TYR A 12 13.68 19.50 14.63
N GLN A 13 14.74 20.11 14.07
CA GLN A 13 16.12 19.73 14.38
C GLN A 13 16.51 20.05 15.82
N ASP A 14 16.15 21.25 16.31
CA ASP A 14 16.44 21.65 17.69
C ASP A 14 15.70 20.81 18.76
N LEU A 15 14.61 20.13 18.36
CA LEU A 15 13.85 19.20 19.20
C LEU A 15 14.39 17.76 19.16
N PHE A 16 15.26 17.44 18.20
CA PHE A 16 15.73 16.07 17.88
C PHE A 16 17.16 15.74 18.33
N ASP A 17 17.92 16.72 18.81
CA ASP A 17 19.15 16.47 19.57
C ASP A 17 18.83 16.01 21.00
N GLY A 18 17.83 15.11 21.14
CA GLY A 18 17.69 14.30 22.34
C GLY A 18 19.08 13.81 22.77
N PRO A 19 19.33 13.76 24.09
CA PRO A 19 20.68 13.81 24.67
C PRO A 19 21.66 12.97 23.86
N ASP A 20 22.73 13.62 23.35
CA ASP A 20 23.77 13.06 22.49
C ASP A 20 24.02 11.57 22.76
N GLU A 21 24.29 10.76 21.73
CA GLU A 21 24.79 9.38 21.91
C GLU A 21 25.90 9.35 22.99
N ASP A 22 26.76 10.38 22.97
CA ASP A 22 27.78 10.66 23.96
C ASP A 22 27.20 10.91 25.37
N ALA A 23 26.11 11.65 25.52
CA ALA A 23 25.43 11.86 26.80
C ALA A 23 24.88 10.56 27.41
N ARG A 24 24.35 9.63 26.59
CA ARG A 24 23.92 8.30 27.05
C ARG A 24 25.09 7.42 27.46
N ILE A 25 26.16 7.40 26.65
CA ILE A 25 27.41 6.69 26.97
C ILE A 25 28.03 7.25 28.26
N ASN A 26 28.06 8.59 28.41
CA ASN A 26 28.57 9.26 29.60
C ASN A 26 27.73 8.97 30.84
N ALA A 27 26.40 8.90 30.72
CA ALA A 27 25.52 8.54 31.83
C ALA A 27 25.73 7.08 32.27
N LEU A 28 25.89 6.14 31.33
CA LEU A 28 26.20 4.74 31.62
C LEU A 28 27.57 4.60 32.30
N ALA A 29 28.58 5.29 31.79
CA ALA A 29 29.92 5.31 32.37
C ALA A 29 29.91 5.92 33.79
N ALA A 30 29.17 7.03 33.99
CA ALA A 30 29.00 7.65 35.30
C ALA A 30 28.31 6.72 36.30
N LEU A 31 27.27 5.99 35.87
CA LEU A 31 26.57 5.01 36.71
C LEU A 31 27.47 3.84 37.11
N SER A 32 28.24 3.31 36.15
CA SER A 32 29.23 2.25 36.41
C SER A 32 30.30 2.69 37.42
N ASN A 33 30.86 3.89 37.22
CA ASN A 33 31.86 4.47 38.12
C ASN A 33 31.31 4.71 39.53
N ALA A 34 30.08 5.21 39.64
CA ALA A 34 29.43 5.44 40.93
C ALA A 34 29.17 4.12 41.68
N ARG A 35 28.77 3.04 40.99
CA ARG A 35 28.64 1.71 41.60
C ARG A 35 29.97 1.17 42.11
N ALA A 36 31.04 1.30 41.33
CA ALA A 36 32.37 0.89 41.73
C ALA A 36 32.87 1.68 42.96
N ALA A 37 32.57 2.98 43.03
CA ALA A 37 32.89 3.83 44.17
C ALA A 37 32.16 3.39 45.45
N VAL A 38 30.86 3.07 45.35
CA VAL A 38 30.09 2.51 46.48
C VAL A 38 30.69 1.19 46.96
N GLN A 39 31.02 0.29 46.04
CA GLN A 39 31.59 -1.01 46.38
C GLN A 39 32.94 -0.88 47.10
N SER A 40 33.82 0.01 46.63
CA SER A 40 35.11 0.29 47.26
C SER A 40 34.94 0.90 48.66
N ALA A 41 34.06 1.92 48.78
CA ALA A 41 33.77 2.57 50.06
C ALA A 41 33.13 1.59 51.06
N GLN A 42 32.29 0.67 50.59
CA GLN A 42 31.67 -0.36 51.42
C GLN A 42 32.71 -1.35 51.96
N SER A 43 33.70 -1.74 51.16
CA SER A 43 34.81 -2.58 51.62
C SER A 43 35.58 -1.89 52.75
N ALA A 44 35.98 -0.63 52.54
CA ALA A 44 36.71 0.14 53.55
C ALA A 44 35.89 0.38 54.83
N TYR A 45 34.58 0.58 54.72
CA TYR A 45 33.66 0.64 55.86
C TYR A 45 33.62 -0.68 56.63
N ASN A 46 33.55 -1.81 55.92
CA ASN A 46 33.48 -3.13 56.53
C ASN A 46 34.72 -3.48 57.37
N ASP A 47 35.89 -2.98 57.00
CA ASP A 47 37.15 -3.20 57.73
C ASP A 47 37.18 -2.51 59.09
N VAL A 48 36.43 -1.41 59.24
CA VAL A 48 36.39 -0.59 60.46
C VAL A 48 35.06 -0.66 61.21
N LYS A 49 34.09 -1.43 60.71
CA LYS A 49 32.70 -1.49 61.24
C LYS A 49 32.58 -1.92 62.71
N TRP A 50 33.61 -2.57 63.25
CA TRP A 50 33.64 -3.06 64.63
C TRP A 50 34.06 -1.96 65.63
N ARG A 51 34.51 -0.80 65.15
CA ARG A 51 34.95 0.31 66.01
C ARG A 51 33.77 1.06 66.62
N ALA A 52 33.88 1.43 67.89
CA ALA A 52 32.85 2.16 68.64
C ALA A 52 32.63 3.60 68.13
N ASP A 53 33.62 4.21 67.47
CA ASP A 53 33.58 5.56 66.92
C ASP A 53 33.28 5.61 65.41
N LEU A 54 32.70 4.54 64.86
CA LEU A 54 32.45 4.33 63.42
C LEU A 54 31.83 5.55 62.71
N GLY A 55 30.84 6.20 63.31
CA GLY A 55 30.15 7.36 62.70
C GLY A 55 31.05 8.59 62.49
N ALA A 56 32.13 8.74 63.26
CA ALA A 56 33.08 9.85 63.13
C ALA A 56 34.22 9.54 62.14
N LEU A 57 34.36 8.27 61.72
CA LEU A 57 35.44 7.83 60.85
C LEU A 57 35.25 8.33 59.41
N PRO A 58 36.34 8.64 58.69
CA PRO A 58 36.29 9.02 57.27
C PRO A 58 35.56 8.00 56.38
N GLN A 59 35.67 6.71 56.68
CA GLN A 59 35.07 5.62 55.90
C GLN A 59 33.53 5.68 55.88
N SER A 60 32.90 6.10 56.97
CA SER A 60 31.44 6.28 57.04
C SER A 60 30.97 7.44 56.16
N ARG A 61 31.69 8.57 56.18
CA ARG A 61 31.40 9.72 55.31
C ARG A 61 31.62 9.37 53.83
N GLN A 62 32.71 8.66 53.53
CA GLN A 62 33.03 8.24 52.18
C GLN A 62 31.97 7.29 51.57
N LEU A 63 31.44 6.36 52.37
CA LEU A 63 30.34 5.48 51.94
C LEU A 63 29.05 6.26 51.69
N GLN A 64 28.73 7.22 52.56
CA GLN A 64 27.56 8.10 52.38
C GLN A 64 27.67 8.95 51.11
N GLU A 65 28.83 9.58 50.88
CA GLU A 65 29.10 10.37 49.66
C GLU A 65 29.00 9.51 48.39
N ALA A 66 29.57 8.30 48.40
CA ALA A 66 29.50 7.39 47.26
C ALA A 66 28.06 6.96 46.97
N THR A 67 27.25 6.70 48.00
CA THR A 67 25.84 6.31 47.86
C THR A 67 25.01 7.44 47.25
N ASN A 68 25.18 8.67 47.73
CA ASN A 68 24.50 9.84 47.17
C ASN A 68 24.87 10.06 45.69
N ASN A 69 26.14 9.87 45.34
CA ASN A 69 26.60 9.99 43.95
C ASN A 69 26.01 8.90 43.04
N LEU A 70 25.84 7.68 43.55
CA LEU A 70 25.16 6.60 42.83
C LEU A 70 23.69 6.94 42.58
N GLU A 71 22.98 7.43 43.59
CA GLU A 71 21.57 7.82 43.46
C GLU A 71 21.41 8.96 42.44
N ALA A 72 22.29 9.96 42.48
CA ALA A 72 22.30 11.05 41.49
C ALA A 72 22.62 10.55 40.06
N ALA A 73 23.57 9.63 39.91
CA ALA A 73 23.88 9.03 38.60
C ALA A 73 22.73 8.17 38.07
N GLN A 74 22.05 7.44 38.95
CA GLN A 74 20.88 6.64 38.62
C GLN A 74 19.70 7.52 38.18
N ALA A 75 19.40 8.60 38.90
CA ALA A 75 18.33 9.53 38.52
C ALA A 75 18.59 10.21 37.16
N ARG A 76 19.86 10.54 36.86
CA ARG A 76 20.26 11.07 35.55
C ARG A 76 20.09 10.04 34.44
N TYR A 77 20.49 8.79 34.69
CA TYR A 77 20.25 7.69 33.78
C TYR A 77 18.73 7.53 33.53
N ASP A 78 17.94 7.41 34.59
CA ASP A 78 16.49 7.21 34.50
C ASP A 78 15.79 8.36 33.76
N ALA A 79 16.22 9.61 33.92
CA ALA A 79 15.68 10.75 33.18
C ALA A 79 16.00 10.73 31.69
N LEU A 80 17.17 10.19 31.30
CA LEU A 80 17.58 10.06 29.90
C LEU A 80 16.90 8.88 29.19
N PHE A 81 16.44 7.89 29.95
CA PHE A 81 15.74 6.70 29.46
C PHE A 81 14.24 6.69 29.81
N ALA A 82 13.69 7.79 30.34
CA ALA A 82 12.28 7.91 30.67
C ALA A 82 11.42 8.03 29.40
N ASP A 83 10.28 7.34 29.40
CA ASP A 83 9.33 7.29 28.28
C ASP A 83 8.90 8.70 27.80
N PRO A 84 8.64 8.88 26.48
CA PRO A 84 7.92 10.06 26.00
C PRO A 84 6.59 10.20 26.75
N SER A 85 6.29 11.38 27.26
CA SER A 85 5.09 11.60 28.06
C SER A 85 3.83 11.15 27.31
N ALA A 86 2.85 10.61 28.03
CA ALA A 86 1.55 10.25 27.45
C ALA A 86 0.88 11.42 26.71
N SER A 87 1.21 12.68 27.09
CA SER A 87 0.77 13.88 26.38
C SER A 87 1.44 14.06 25.02
N ALA A 88 2.72 13.70 24.85
CA ALA A 88 3.41 13.73 23.57
C ALA A 88 2.84 12.69 22.59
N ILE A 89 2.55 11.47 23.09
CA ILE A 89 1.90 10.42 22.30
C ILE A 89 0.47 10.82 21.92
N ALA A 90 -0.29 11.41 22.84
CA ALA A 90 -1.63 11.91 22.57
C ALA A 90 -1.63 13.06 21.55
N ALA A 91 -0.66 13.98 21.64
CA ALA A 91 -0.50 15.07 20.68
C ALA A 91 -0.15 14.56 19.28
N ALA A 92 0.71 13.54 19.18
CA ALA A 92 1.03 12.89 17.91
C ALA A 92 -0.20 12.20 17.30
N ARG A 93 -0.98 11.45 18.10
CA ARG A 93 -2.24 10.83 17.64
C ARG A 93 -3.26 11.87 17.18
N ALA A 94 -3.40 12.97 17.89
CA ALA A 94 -4.31 14.05 17.52
C ALA A 94 -3.92 14.70 16.18
N ARG A 95 -2.62 14.86 15.89
CA ARG A 95 -2.13 15.37 14.60
C ARG A 95 -2.42 14.40 13.45
N ILE A 96 -2.28 13.09 13.68
CA ILE A 96 -2.61 12.06 12.68
C ILE A 96 -4.11 12.04 12.37
N GLU A 97 -4.96 12.11 13.39
CA GLU A 97 -6.42 12.15 13.22
C GLU A 97 -6.88 13.44 12.51
N GLN A 98 -6.25 14.58 12.79
CA GLN A 98 -6.52 15.82 12.06
C GLN A 98 -6.13 15.72 10.57
N ALA A 99 -5.02 15.06 10.26
CA ALA A 99 -4.60 14.82 8.88
C ALA A 99 -5.61 13.90 8.14
N ARG A 100 -6.05 12.81 8.78
CA ARG A 100 -7.09 11.89 8.25
C ARG A 100 -8.41 12.59 7.98
N ALA A 101 -8.92 13.35 8.95
CA ALA A 101 -10.17 14.08 8.81
C ALA A 101 -10.12 15.18 7.74
N SER A 102 -8.91 15.60 7.32
CA SER A 102 -8.72 16.55 6.22
C SER A 102 -8.67 15.84 4.87
N LEU A 103 -8.15 14.60 4.84
CA LEU A 103 -8.15 13.69 3.70
C LEU A 103 -9.57 13.20 3.34
N ASP A 104 -10.36 12.77 4.33
CA ASP A 104 -11.74 12.29 4.10
C ASP A 104 -12.71 13.39 3.61
N ARG A 105 -12.39 14.65 3.88
CA ARG A 105 -13.19 15.80 3.39
C ARG A 105 -12.97 16.11 1.91
N LEU A 106 -12.00 15.49 1.26
CA LEU A 106 -11.63 15.75 -0.13
C LEU A 106 -12.22 14.68 -1.05
N GLN A 107 -13.54 14.71 -1.25
CA GLN A 107 -14.29 13.86 -2.20
C GLN A 107 -14.11 14.26 -3.69
N ALA A 108 -12.99 14.88 -4.06
CA ALA A 108 -12.75 15.43 -5.40
C ALA A 108 -11.40 14.94 -5.94
N PRO A 109 -11.23 14.81 -7.28
CA PRO A 109 -10.07 14.16 -7.90
C PRO A 109 -8.75 14.75 -7.39
N ALA A 110 -7.86 13.87 -6.96
CA ALA A 110 -6.57 14.24 -6.37
C ALA A 110 -5.69 15.01 -7.38
N THR A 111 -5.28 16.21 -7.01
CA THR A 111 -4.40 17.13 -7.73
C THR A 111 -2.93 16.89 -7.33
N ALA A 112 -1.98 17.36 -8.13
CA ALA A 112 -0.54 17.26 -7.81
C ALA A 112 -0.18 17.80 -6.42
N ALA A 113 -0.88 18.85 -5.96
CA ALA A 113 -0.72 19.40 -4.61
C ALA A 113 -1.12 18.41 -3.50
N GLN A 114 -2.12 17.55 -3.75
CA GLN A 114 -2.56 16.52 -2.79
C GLN A 114 -1.60 15.33 -2.74
N LEU A 115 -0.94 15.00 -3.86
CA LEU A 115 0.14 14.01 -3.87
C LEU A 115 1.35 14.50 -3.06
N ASP A 116 1.75 15.76 -3.25
CA ASP A 116 2.83 16.38 -2.48
C ASP A 116 2.54 16.41 -0.98
N GLU A 117 1.29 16.70 -0.58
CA GLU A 117 0.85 16.69 0.81
C GLU A 117 0.84 15.26 1.39
N ALA A 118 0.33 14.26 0.67
CA ALA A 118 0.36 12.87 1.09
C ALA A 118 1.80 12.36 1.26
N GLN A 119 2.70 12.70 0.34
CA GLN A 119 4.12 12.39 0.45
C GLN A 119 4.78 13.08 1.64
N ALA A 120 4.43 14.34 1.92
CA ALA A 120 4.92 15.06 3.10
C ALA A 120 4.46 14.38 4.41
N GLN A 121 3.23 13.87 4.46
CA GLN A 121 2.72 13.10 5.59
C GLN A 121 3.45 11.76 5.76
N VAL A 122 3.74 11.03 4.68
CA VAL A 122 4.55 9.80 4.73
C VAL A 122 5.94 10.10 5.26
N ARG A 123 6.60 11.16 4.78
CA ARG A 123 7.94 11.56 5.27
C ARG A 123 7.91 11.90 6.75
N ALA A 124 6.90 12.64 7.22
CA ALA A 124 6.76 12.99 8.63
C ALA A 124 6.53 11.75 9.53
N ALA A 125 5.68 10.81 9.09
CA ALA A 125 5.42 9.57 9.82
C ALA A 125 6.66 8.64 9.84
N GLN A 126 7.39 8.55 8.73
CA GLN A 126 8.62 7.76 8.63
C GLN A 126 9.70 8.32 9.57
N ALA A 127 9.88 9.63 9.58
CA ALA A 127 10.83 10.27 10.48
C ALA A 127 10.45 10.11 11.96
N GLN A 128 9.15 10.04 12.27
CA GLN A 128 8.67 9.70 13.61
C GLN A 128 8.92 8.24 13.99
N LEU A 129 8.89 7.30 13.03
CA LEU A 129 9.24 5.89 13.26
C LEU A 129 10.74 5.75 13.55
N ASP A 130 11.57 6.37 12.72
CA ASP A 130 13.02 6.32 12.83
C ASP A 130 13.49 6.89 14.18
N ALA A 131 12.82 7.94 14.67
CA ALA A 131 13.01 8.53 15.99
C ALA A 131 12.76 7.55 17.16
N LEU A 132 11.74 6.70 17.03
CA LEU A 132 11.31 5.79 18.08
C LEU A 132 12.07 4.47 18.03
N THR A 133 12.69 4.11 16.91
CA THR A 133 13.54 2.92 16.84
C THR A 133 14.87 3.07 17.58
N THR A 134 15.30 4.30 17.92
CA THR A 134 16.55 4.58 18.65
C THR A 134 16.36 4.48 20.17
N GLY A 135 15.95 3.30 20.65
CA GLY A 135 15.90 2.96 22.09
C GLY A 135 14.51 2.70 22.69
N ALA A 136 13.41 2.68 21.91
CA ALA A 136 12.07 2.41 22.44
C ALA A 136 11.70 0.92 22.50
N ARG A 137 10.75 0.58 23.38
CA ARG A 137 10.14 -0.76 23.50
C ARG A 137 9.40 -1.16 22.21
N ALA A 138 9.34 -2.46 21.93
CA ALA A 138 8.78 -3.03 20.69
C ALA A 138 7.34 -2.58 20.40
N GLU A 139 6.55 -2.29 21.43
CA GLU A 139 5.17 -1.81 21.34
C GLU A 139 5.07 -0.38 20.78
N SER A 140 6.02 0.50 21.12
CA SER A 140 6.09 1.87 20.59
C SER A 140 6.49 1.87 19.12
N VAL A 141 7.43 0.99 18.75
CA VAL A 141 7.82 0.75 17.36
C VAL A 141 6.63 0.19 16.56
N ALA A 142 5.85 -0.72 17.14
CA ALA A 142 4.68 -1.32 16.48
C ALA A 142 3.56 -0.30 16.18
N VAL A 143 3.26 0.61 17.13
CA VAL A 143 2.23 1.65 16.93
C VAL A 143 2.64 2.59 15.80
N VAL A 144 3.89 3.02 15.75
CA VAL A 144 4.35 3.98 14.73
C VAL A 144 4.62 3.30 13.38
N ALA A 145 5.03 2.04 13.38
CA ALA A 145 5.04 1.21 12.17
C ALA A 145 3.62 1.09 11.57
N GLY A 146 2.59 0.99 12.43
CA GLY A 146 1.20 1.07 12.01
C GLY A 146 0.87 2.40 11.32
N SER A 147 1.24 3.54 11.91
CA SER A 147 1.01 4.85 11.30
C SER A 147 1.74 5.04 9.97
N VAL A 148 2.97 4.52 9.83
CA VAL A 148 3.70 4.51 8.56
C VAL A 148 2.99 3.64 7.53
N ALA A 149 2.52 2.45 7.91
CA ALA A 149 1.78 1.57 7.02
C ALA A 149 0.49 2.23 6.51
N GLU A 150 -0.23 2.93 7.37
CA GLU A 150 -1.44 3.68 7.02
C GLU A 150 -1.15 4.85 6.08
N ALA A 151 -0.11 5.64 6.35
CA ALA A 151 0.30 6.74 5.47
C ALA A 151 0.72 6.23 4.08
N ARG A 152 1.45 5.11 4.02
CA ARG A 152 1.80 4.45 2.75
C ARG A 152 0.56 3.95 2.00
N ALA A 153 -0.43 3.41 2.71
CA ALA A 153 -1.69 2.99 2.09
C ALA A 153 -2.46 4.19 1.49
N ALA A 154 -2.44 5.35 2.15
CA ALA A 154 -3.04 6.58 1.62
C ALA A 154 -2.31 7.08 0.36
N LEU A 155 -0.97 7.03 0.34
CA LEU A 155 -0.17 7.37 -0.84
C LEU A 155 -0.51 6.46 -2.02
N ASN A 156 -0.48 5.14 -1.81
CA ASN A 156 -0.80 4.17 -2.86
C ASN A 156 -2.21 4.37 -3.44
N ARG A 157 -3.17 4.76 -2.58
CA ARG A 157 -4.53 5.09 -3.03
C ARG A 157 -4.53 6.33 -3.92
N ALA A 158 -3.89 7.42 -3.48
CA ALA A 158 -3.79 8.64 -4.28
C ALA A 158 -3.07 8.42 -5.61
N GLU A 159 -2.03 7.59 -5.64
CA GLU A 159 -1.34 7.19 -6.88
C GLU A 159 -2.25 6.38 -7.82
N SER A 160 -3.06 5.46 -7.26
CA SER A 160 -4.03 4.68 -8.04
C SER A 160 -5.13 5.58 -8.61
N ASP A 161 -5.64 6.51 -7.82
CA ASP A 161 -6.67 7.46 -8.25
C ASP A 161 -6.15 8.36 -9.37
N LEU A 162 -4.90 8.82 -9.27
CA LEU A 162 -4.22 9.59 -10.32
C LEU A 162 -4.02 8.76 -11.60
N ALA A 163 -3.58 7.51 -11.47
CA ALA A 163 -3.42 6.61 -12.61
C ALA A 163 -4.76 6.33 -13.31
N ASN A 164 -5.85 6.26 -12.54
CA ASN A 164 -7.21 6.07 -13.07
C ASN A 164 -7.75 7.31 -13.82
N LEU A 165 -7.09 8.47 -13.75
CA LEU A 165 -7.43 9.64 -14.58
C LEU A 165 -6.96 9.46 -16.04
N GLU A 166 -6.05 8.54 -16.32
CA GLU A 166 -5.60 8.22 -17.66
C GLU A 166 -6.10 6.85 -18.11
N LEU A 167 -7.06 6.83 -19.04
CA LEU A 167 -7.54 5.58 -19.63
C LEU A 167 -6.54 5.08 -20.68
N ARG A 168 -5.91 3.94 -20.38
CA ARG A 168 -4.97 3.26 -21.28
C ARG A 168 -5.63 2.03 -21.92
N ALA A 169 -5.35 1.81 -23.20
CA ALA A 169 -5.84 0.62 -23.90
C ALA A 169 -5.23 -0.66 -23.29
N PRO A 170 -6.06 -1.66 -22.91
CA PRO A 170 -5.57 -2.89 -22.28
C PRO A 170 -4.89 -3.86 -23.27
N PHE A 171 -5.11 -3.69 -24.57
CA PHE A 171 -4.48 -4.47 -25.64
C PHE A 171 -4.42 -3.65 -26.94
N THR A 172 -3.64 -4.09 -27.92
CA THR A 172 -3.60 -3.48 -29.26
C THR A 172 -4.90 -3.80 -30.01
N GLY A 173 -5.62 -2.77 -30.46
CA GLY A 173 -6.87 -2.96 -31.18
C GLY A 173 -7.30 -1.69 -31.91
N THR A 174 -8.52 -1.72 -32.44
CA THR A 174 -9.17 -0.58 -33.11
C THR A 174 -10.29 -0.06 -32.23
N VAL A 175 -10.36 1.27 -32.06
CA VAL A 175 -11.49 1.92 -31.37
C VAL A 175 -12.72 1.87 -32.28
N THR A 176 -13.78 1.20 -31.83
CA THR A 176 -15.02 1.02 -32.61
C THR A 176 -16.12 2.01 -32.22
N ALA A 177 -16.08 2.51 -30.99
CA ALA A 177 -17.01 3.52 -30.50
C ALA A 177 -16.33 4.41 -29.44
N VAL A 178 -16.73 5.67 -29.41
CA VAL A 178 -16.41 6.64 -28.36
C VAL A 178 -17.74 7.24 -27.90
N ASP A 179 -18.17 6.88 -26.71
CA ASP A 179 -19.50 7.16 -26.17
C ASP A 179 -19.46 8.31 -25.15
N ILE A 180 -18.50 9.22 -25.31
CA ILE A 180 -18.32 10.40 -24.45
C ILE A 180 -17.81 11.59 -25.27
N ASN A 181 -18.25 12.80 -24.91
CA ASN A 181 -17.78 14.03 -25.52
C ASN A 181 -16.74 14.76 -24.67
N GLU A 182 -15.93 15.60 -25.32
CA GLU A 182 -14.99 16.46 -24.61
C GLU A 182 -15.74 17.42 -23.67
N GLY A 183 -15.32 17.46 -22.39
CA GLY A 183 -15.97 18.25 -21.33
C GLY A 183 -17.20 17.59 -20.70
N GLU A 184 -17.62 16.42 -21.19
CA GLU A 184 -18.70 15.63 -20.58
C GLU A 184 -18.22 14.91 -19.31
N TYR A 185 -19.11 14.80 -18.31
CA TYR A 185 -18.81 14.11 -17.06
C TYR A 185 -19.00 12.59 -17.21
N ALA A 186 -17.92 11.82 -17.10
CA ALA A 186 -17.97 10.36 -17.07
C ALA A 186 -18.40 9.87 -15.68
N SER A 187 -19.53 9.16 -15.60
CA SER A 187 -19.92 8.47 -14.35
C SER A 187 -19.07 7.21 -14.14
N PRO A 188 -18.67 6.88 -12.89
CA PRO A 188 -17.95 5.64 -12.60
C PRO A 188 -18.70 4.40 -13.12
N GLY A 189 -17.99 3.54 -13.85
CA GLY A 189 -18.53 2.32 -14.44
C GLY A 189 -19.27 2.50 -15.78
N ALA A 190 -19.44 3.74 -16.27
CA ALA A 190 -19.95 3.96 -17.61
C ALA A 190 -18.89 3.57 -18.67
N ALA A 191 -19.32 2.88 -19.72
CA ALA A 191 -18.47 2.63 -20.88
C ALA A 191 -18.29 3.93 -21.67
N VAL A 192 -17.04 4.29 -21.95
CA VAL A 192 -16.69 5.53 -22.68
C VAL A 192 -16.02 5.27 -24.02
N VAL A 193 -15.35 4.13 -24.16
CA VAL A 193 -14.66 3.71 -25.39
C VAL A 193 -14.82 2.21 -25.56
N THR A 194 -15.20 1.77 -26.75
CA THR A 194 -15.18 0.36 -27.13
C THR A 194 -13.95 0.09 -28.00
N LEU A 195 -13.13 -0.87 -27.58
CA LEU A 195 -11.91 -1.29 -28.26
C LEU A 195 -12.04 -2.77 -28.67
N ALA A 196 -11.72 -3.08 -29.93
CA ALA A 196 -11.81 -4.44 -30.47
C ALA A 196 -10.53 -4.86 -31.21
N ASP A 197 -10.10 -6.12 -31.04
CA ASP A 197 -9.13 -6.76 -31.94
C ASP A 197 -9.88 -7.18 -33.20
N LEU A 198 -9.71 -6.40 -34.28
CA LEU A 198 -10.35 -6.67 -35.56
C LEU A 198 -9.51 -7.58 -36.45
N GLU A 199 -8.33 -8.05 -36.04
CA GLU A 199 -7.47 -8.92 -36.85
C GLU A 199 -7.95 -10.38 -36.84
N ARG A 200 -8.49 -10.84 -35.70
CA ARG A 200 -8.99 -12.20 -35.49
C ARG A 200 -10.49 -12.21 -35.23
N LEU A 201 -11.28 -11.94 -36.27
CA LEU A 201 -12.73 -12.04 -36.19
C LEU A 201 -13.15 -13.51 -36.19
N GLN A 202 -14.07 -13.84 -35.29
CA GLN A 202 -14.67 -15.16 -35.16
C GLN A 202 -16.18 -15.06 -35.39
N VAL A 203 -16.77 -16.16 -35.84
CA VAL A 203 -18.23 -16.27 -35.98
C VAL A 203 -18.77 -17.04 -34.80
N GLU A 204 -19.73 -16.45 -34.08
CA GLU A 204 -20.51 -17.13 -33.07
C GLU A 204 -21.87 -17.47 -33.65
N THR A 205 -22.24 -18.75 -33.64
CA THR A 205 -23.59 -19.22 -33.98
C THR A 205 -24.28 -19.71 -32.71
N THR A 206 -25.58 -19.43 -32.60
CA THR A 206 -26.44 -19.84 -31.49
C THR A 206 -27.58 -20.74 -31.94
N ASP A 207 -27.51 -21.30 -33.15
CA ASP A 207 -28.63 -22.04 -33.75
C ASP A 207 -28.51 -23.56 -33.59
N LEU A 208 -27.49 -24.04 -32.86
CA LEU A 208 -27.33 -25.46 -32.60
C LEU A 208 -28.24 -25.93 -31.47
N SER A 209 -29.15 -26.84 -31.79
CA SER A 209 -30.00 -27.51 -30.81
C SER A 209 -29.20 -28.44 -29.89
N GLU A 210 -29.80 -28.84 -28.76
CA GLU A 210 -29.24 -29.87 -27.87
C GLU A 210 -28.92 -31.18 -28.62
N ARG A 211 -29.67 -31.51 -29.67
CA ARG A 211 -29.47 -32.74 -30.46
C ARG A 211 -28.28 -32.62 -31.39
N ASP A 212 -28.11 -31.45 -32.02
CA ASP A 212 -27.08 -31.22 -33.03
C ASP A 212 -25.72 -30.95 -32.39
N VAL A 213 -25.67 -30.21 -31.27
CA VAL A 213 -24.41 -29.92 -30.56
C VAL A 213 -23.74 -31.20 -30.07
N ALA A 214 -24.50 -32.25 -29.76
CA ALA A 214 -23.97 -33.55 -29.34
C ALA A 214 -23.18 -34.27 -30.44
N LEU A 215 -23.36 -33.88 -31.70
CA LEU A 215 -22.67 -34.43 -32.86
C LEU A 215 -21.47 -33.58 -33.30
N VAL A 216 -21.29 -32.40 -32.71
CA VAL A 216 -20.23 -31.44 -33.06
C VAL A 216 -19.04 -31.61 -32.13
N THR A 217 -17.83 -31.52 -32.68
CA THR A 217 -16.59 -31.60 -31.92
C THR A 217 -15.67 -30.41 -32.23
N ILE A 218 -14.82 -30.07 -31.27
CA ILE A 218 -13.78 -29.05 -31.47
C ILE A 218 -12.79 -29.55 -32.53
N GLY A 219 -12.46 -28.68 -33.48
CA GLY A 219 -11.60 -28.95 -34.63
C GLY A 219 -12.36 -29.37 -35.89
N GLN A 220 -13.67 -29.59 -35.83
CA GLN A 220 -14.48 -29.98 -36.97
C GLN A 220 -14.53 -28.85 -38.03
N PRO A 221 -14.34 -29.17 -39.32
CA PRO A 221 -14.41 -28.18 -40.38
C PRO A 221 -15.83 -27.66 -40.57
N ALA A 222 -15.95 -26.38 -40.90
CA ALA A 222 -17.20 -25.71 -41.19
C ALA A 222 -17.05 -24.82 -42.43
N SER A 223 -18.14 -24.66 -43.17
CA SER A 223 -18.25 -23.62 -44.20
C SER A 223 -19.02 -22.43 -43.65
N VAL A 224 -18.50 -21.23 -43.85
CA VAL A 224 -19.10 -19.99 -43.36
C VAL A 224 -19.44 -19.07 -44.53
N LEU A 225 -20.72 -18.84 -44.76
CA LEU A 225 -21.23 -17.90 -45.74
C LEU A 225 -21.45 -16.54 -45.07
N ILE A 226 -20.68 -15.53 -45.45
CA ILE A 226 -20.90 -14.14 -45.00
C ILE A 226 -21.95 -13.50 -45.90
N GLU A 227 -23.21 -13.52 -45.46
CA GLU A 227 -24.37 -13.16 -46.30
C GLU A 227 -24.22 -11.79 -46.98
N PRO A 228 -23.82 -10.70 -46.29
CA PRO A 228 -23.74 -9.38 -46.91
C PRO A 228 -22.65 -9.27 -47.99
N LEU A 229 -21.67 -10.18 -47.98
CA LEU A 229 -20.58 -10.21 -48.96
C LEU A 229 -20.81 -11.26 -50.05
N ALA A 230 -21.74 -12.20 -49.85
CA ALA A 230 -21.92 -13.39 -50.68
C ALA A 230 -20.59 -14.15 -50.91
N VAL A 231 -19.76 -14.24 -49.85
CA VAL A 231 -18.48 -14.94 -49.85
C VAL A 231 -18.54 -16.09 -48.87
N GLU A 232 -18.15 -17.26 -49.33
CA GLU A 232 -18.00 -18.47 -48.53
C GLU A 232 -16.54 -18.65 -48.13
N VAL A 233 -16.31 -18.96 -46.85
CA VAL A 233 -14.99 -19.03 -46.24
C VAL A 233 -14.89 -20.32 -45.42
N PRO A 234 -13.81 -21.11 -45.59
CA PRO A 234 -13.58 -22.26 -44.72
C PRO A 234 -13.26 -21.79 -43.28
N GLY A 235 -13.78 -22.54 -42.32
CA GLY A 235 -13.49 -22.31 -40.91
C GLY A 235 -13.49 -23.61 -40.12
N ARG A 236 -13.27 -23.48 -38.82
CA ARG A 236 -13.21 -24.63 -37.90
C ARG A 236 -13.82 -24.31 -36.55
N VAL A 237 -14.50 -25.29 -35.96
CA VAL A 237 -15.06 -25.17 -34.62
C VAL A 237 -13.93 -25.07 -33.60
N VAL A 238 -13.86 -23.98 -32.84
CA VAL A 238 -12.82 -23.77 -31.82
C VAL A 238 -13.35 -23.79 -30.40
N ARG A 239 -14.65 -23.54 -30.21
CA ARG A 239 -15.28 -23.59 -28.89
C ARG A 239 -16.74 -23.97 -29.00
N ILE A 240 -17.19 -24.81 -28.08
CA ILE A 240 -18.59 -25.12 -27.85
C ILE A 240 -18.90 -24.66 -26.42
N ALA A 241 -19.93 -23.83 -26.24
CA ALA A 241 -20.30 -23.36 -24.91
C ALA A 241 -20.71 -24.53 -24.01
N PRO A 242 -20.23 -24.60 -22.75
CA PRO A 242 -20.56 -25.69 -21.85
C PRO A 242 -21.99 -25.59 -21.29
N GLN A 243 -22.67 -24.46 -21.49
CA GLN A 243 -23.99 -24.18 -20.97
C GLN A 243 -24.91 -23.76 -22.11
N ALA A 244 -26.12 -24.33 -22.12
CA ALA A 244 -27.17 -23.96 -23.07
C ALA A 244 -27.83 -22.63 -22.70
N ASN A 245 -28.33 -21.94 -23.72
CA ASN A 245 -29.24 -20.81 -23.60
C ASN A 245 -30.64 -21.20 -24.08
N THR A 246 -31.67 -20.51 -23.59
CA THR A 246 -33.04 -20.69 -24.08
C THR A 246 -33.45 -19.47 -24.89
N ILE A 247 -33.66 -19.66 -26.19
CA ILE A 247 -34.09 -18.60 -27.12
C ILE A 247 -35.44 -19.01 -27.69
N GLY A 248 -36.49 -18.21 -27.45
CA GLY A 248 -37.82 -18.52 -27.97
C GLY A 248 -38.48 -19.79 -27.42
N GLY A 249 -37.92 -20.40 -26.37
CA GLY A 249 -38.36 -21.69 -25.81
C GLY A 249 -37.52 -22.89 -26.24
N ASP A 250 -36.63 -22.71 -27.22
CA ASP A 250 -35.71 -23.74 -27.69
C ASP A 250 -34.39 -23.70 -26.93
N VAL A 251 -33.84 -24.88 -26.64
CA VAL A 251 -32.54 -25.05 -25.97
C VAL A 251 -31.45 -25.10 -27.02
N VAL A 252 -30.57 -24.10 -27.00
CA VAL A 252 -29.50 -23.92 -27.98
C VAL A 252 -28.13 -23.74 -27.32
N TYR A 253 -27.08 -24.05 -28.06
CA TYR A 253 -25.69 -23.93 -27.63
C TYR A 253 -24.91 -22.98 -28.53
N ALA A 254 -24.18 -22.04 -27.93
CA ALA A 254 -23.30 -21.16 -28.66
C ALA A 254 -22.02 -21.90 -29.10
N VAL A 255 -21.68 -21.79 -30.38
CA VAL A 255 -20.46 -22.38 -30.96
C VAL A 255 -19.67 -21.29 -31.66
N LEU A 256 -18.37 -21.25 -31.43
CA LEU A 256 -17.45 -20.33 -32.10
C LEU A 256 -16.67 -21.05 -33.19
N ILE A 257 -16.66 -20.41 -34.34
CA ILE A 257 -15.94 -20.82 -35.54
C ILE A 257 -14.83 -19.79 -35.80
N ASP A 258 -13.61 -20.29 -35.92
CA ASP A 258 -12.47 -19.51 -36.40
C ASP A 258 -12.44 -19.59 -37.93
N LEU A 259 -12.21 -18.45 -38.59
CA LEU A 259 -12.12 -18.37 -40.05
C LEU A 259 -10.68 -18.64 -40.48
N ASP A 260 -10.48 -19.56 -41.42
CA ASP A 260 -9.14 -19.86 -41.92
C ASP A 260 -8.63 -18.76 -42.88
N GLU A 261 -9.56 -18.07 -43.54
CA GLU A 261 -9.28 -16.91 -44.37
C GLU A 261 -10.17 -15.74 -43.99
N ARG A 262 -9.68 -14.51 -44.17
CA ARG A 262 -10.46 -13.31 -43.87
C ARG A 262 -10.68 -12.49 -45.13
N PRO A 263 -11.94 -12.34 -45.60
CA PRO A 263 -12.25 -11.38 -46.65
C PRO A 263 -11.93 -9.95 -46.19
N ALA A 264 -11.25 -9.17 -47.04
CA ALA A 264 -10.84 -7.80 -46.69
C ALA A 264 -12.02 -6.86 -46.35
N ALA A 265 -13.22 -7.17 -46.86
CA ALA A 265 -14.44 -6.41 -46.59
C ALA A 265 -15.19 -6.86 -45.32
N LEU A 266 -14.73 -7.90 -44.62
CA LEU A 266 -15.38 -8.41 -43.42
C LEU A 266 -15.31 -7.40 -42.27
N ARG A 267 -16.46 -7.05 -41.72
CA ARG A 267 -16.62 -6.16 -40.58
C ARG A 267 -17.31 -6.88 -39.42
N TRP A 268 -16.97 -6.46 -38.20
CA TRP A 268 -17.65 -6.94 -37.00
C TRP A 268 -19.15 -6.60 -37.06
N GLY A 269 -19.99 -7.55 -36.64
CA GLY A 269 -21.45 -7.44 -36.67
C GLY A 269 -22.12 -7.84 -37.98
N MET A 270 -21.37 -8.27 -39.00
CA MET A 270 -21.98 -8.88 -40.20
C MET A 270 -22.59 -10.25 -39.85
N SER A 271 -23.76 -10.53 -40.43
CA SER A 271 -24.40 -11.84 -40.36
C SER A 271 -23.60 -12.89 -41.15
N ALA A 272 -23.61 -14.11 -40.65
CA ALA A 272 -23.04 -15.26 -41.33
C ALA A 272 -23.90 -16.51 -41.11
N GLU A 273 -23.99 -17.34 -42.13
CA GLU A 273 -24.57 -18.68 -42.07
C GLU A 273 -23.44 -19.70 -41.96
N VAL A 274 -23.60 -20.71 -41.10
CA VAL A 274 -22.56 -21.68 -40.78
C VAL A 274 -23.08 -23.08 -41.04
N GLU A 275 -22.38 -23.83 -41.90
CA GLU A 275 -22.61 -25.25 -42.13
C GLU A 275 -21.44 -26.04 -41.54
N ILE A 276 -21.68 -26.78 -40.46
CA ILE A 276 -20.67 -27.66 -39.86
C ILE A 276 -20.67 -28.98 -40.64
N LEU A 277 -19.53 -29.31 -41.26
CA LEU A 277 -19.43 -30.46 -42.15
C LEU A 277 -19.42 -31.77 -41.35
N PRO A 278 -20.01 -32.86 -41.89
CA PRO A 278 -19.95 -34.18 -41.27
C PRO A 278 -18.51 -34.67 -41.09
N GLN A 279 -18.29 -35.51 -40.08
CA GLN A 279 -17.03 -36.22 -39.83
C GLN A 279 -16.72 -37.26 -40.92
#